data_AF-A0A817Q4T6-F1
#
_entry.id   AF-A0A817Q4T6-F1
#
_cell.length_a   1.000
_cell.length_b   1.000
_cell.length_c   1.000
_cell.angle_alpha   90.00
_cell.angle_beta   90.00
_cell.angle_gamma   90.00
#
_symmetry.space_group_name_H-M   'P 1'
#
loop_
_entity.id
_entity.type
_entity.pdbx_description
1 polymer ?
#
loop_
_entity_poly.entity_id
_entity_poly.type
_entity_poly.pdbx_seq_one_letter_code
_entity_poly.pdbx_strand_id
1 'polypeptide(L)'
;MLAYPQSLRGNISLSSTTIDSVVKFYYEDGISRASSNSKDTIKINGKPAIVRFLEMTILDAYRIFNERFPGVVSRSTFTVLRPREGWNKYYQKYMGVKSLSADNKIDMKDLITRMVCTTQKEECFNEECDDCPIENITDVLTHNNSMDLDEECSWTLWKKVDNKFDLQQMIGSVDSPLNEIKERWSTFSLQTYSNREQREYIKYLRKVHQGQKSSRKKISFYYYMAG
;
A
#
# COMPACT_ATOMS: atom_id res chain seq x y z
N MET A 1 -22.76 6.01 -12.52
CA MET A 1 -22.04 4.96 -13.26
C MET A 1 -20.59 5.17 -12.93
N LEU A 2 -19.96 4.20 -12.26
CA LEU A 2 -18.52 4.19 -12.01
C LEU A 2 -17.79 4.22 -13.36
N ALA A 3 -16.58 4.79 -13.48
CA ALA A 3 -15.81 4.63 -14.70
C ALA A 3 -15.39 3.17 -14.80
N TYR A 4 -16.16 2.41 -15.57
CA TYR A 4 -15.91 1.00 -15.83
C TYR A 4 -14.52 0.84 -16.43
N PRO A 5 -13.72 -0.15 -15.99
CA PRO A 5 -12.47 -0.47 -16.65
C PRO A 5 -12.76 -0.74 -18.13
N GLN A 6 -12.13 0.03 -19.02
CA GLN A 6 -12.34 -0.11 -20.46
C GLN A 6 -11.73 -1.43 -20.94
N SER A 7 -12.46 -2.09 -21.83
CA SER A 7 -12.38 -3.50 -22.24
C SER A 7 -11.15 -3.91 -23.06
N LEU A 8 -10.04 -3.16 -23.03
CA LEU A 8 -8.96 -3.34 -24.00
C LEU A 8 -7.62 -3.64 -23.32
N ARG A 9 -7.16 -4.89 -23.50
CA ARG A 9 -5.75 -5.27 -23.62
C ARG A 9 -5.69 -6.27 -24.77
N GLY A 10 -5.31 -5.80 -25.97
CA GLY A 10 -5.34 -6.61 -27.20
C GLY A 10 -6.72 -6.69 -27.86
N ASN A 11 -6.81 -7.42 -28.98
CA ASN A 11 -8.03 -7.59 -29.79
C ASN A 11 -9.16 -8.40 -29.12
N ILE A 12 -9.01 -8.79 -27.85
CA ILE A 12 -9.99 -9.63 -27.16
C ILE A 12 -10.87 -8.74 -26.30
N SER A 13 -12.09 -8.47 -26.79
CA SER A 13 -13.13 -7.82 -26.01
C SER A 13 -13.64 -8.77 -24.93
N LEU A 14 -13.57 -8.36 -23.67
CA LEU A 14 -14.21 -9.09 -22.57
C LEU A 14 -15.72 -8.87 -22.59
N SER A 15 -16.48 -9.89 -22.21
CA SER A 15 -17.93 -9.73 -22.03
C SER A 15 -18.22 -8.78 -20.86
N SER A 16 -19.30 -8.00 -20.94
CA SER A 16 -19.72 -7.13 -19.84
C SER A 16 -19.97 -7.95 -18.57
N THR A 17 -20.54 -9.14 -18.70
CA THR A 17 -20.77 -10.07 -17.61
C THR A 17 -19.47 -10.44 -16.89
N THR A 18 -18.40 -10.73 -17.63
CA THR A 18 -17.08 -11.03 -17.05
C THR A 18 -16.53 -9.84 -16.27
N ILE A 19 -16.63 -8.63 -16.82
CA ILE A 19 -16.17 -7.41 -16.15
C ILE A 19 -16.97 -7.20 -14.86
N ASP A 20 -18.30 -7.32 -14.94
CA ASP A 20 -19.22 -7.18 -13.80
C ASP A 20 -18.89 -8.18 -12.70
N SER A 21 -18.60 -9.44 -13.04
CA SER A 21 -18.20 -10.47 -12.08
C SER A 21 -16.91 -10.13 -11.36
N VAL A 22 -15.88 -9.66 -12.08
CA VAL A 22 -14.59 -9.27 -11.47
C VAL A 22 -14.74 -8.03 -10.60
N VAL A 23 -15.47 -7.02 -11.09
CA VAL A 23 -15.73 -5.78 -10.34
C VAL A 23 -16.51 -6.11 -9.08
N LYS A 24 -17.60 -6.87 -9.19
CA LYS A 24 -18.42 -7.29 -8.04
C LYS A 24 -17.60 -8.05 -7.01
N PHE A 25 -16.72 -8.95 -7.45
CA PHE A 25 -15.82 -9.69 -6.56
C PHE A 25 -14.93 -8.75 -5.73
N TYR A 26 -14.38 -7.70 -6.34
CA TYR A 26 -13.60 -6.70 -5.58
C TYR A 26 -14.43 -5.98 -4.52
N TYR A 27 -15.74 -5.85 -4.68
CA TYR A 27 -16.64 -5.22 -3.70
C TYR A 27 -17.13 -6.16 -2.59
N GLU A 28 -16.82 -7.47 -2.66
CA GLU A 28 -17.20 -8.43 -1.62
C GLU A 28 -16.45 -8.18 -0.31
N ASP A 29 -17.16 -8.37 0.80
CA ASP A 29 -16.57 -8.34 2.13
C ASP A 29 -15.59 -9.51 2.28
N GLY A 30 -14.45 -9.28 2.95
CA GLY A 30 -13.33 -10.22 2.99
C GLY A 30 -12.34 -10.04 1.83
N ILE A 31 -12.76 -9.48 0.69
CA ILE A 31 -11.84 -9.06 -0.40
C ILE A 31 -11.46 -7.59 -0.20
N SER A 32 -12.46 -6.75 0.09
CA SER A 32 -12.23 -5.36 0.44
C SER A 32 -13.21 -4.86 1.48
N ARG A 33 -12.80 -3.80 2.18
CA ARG A 33 -13.64 -3.09 3.15
C ARG A 33 -13.84 -1.65 2.75
N ALA A 34 -15.04 -1.12 3.03
CA ALA A 34 -15.29 0.30 2.96
C ALA A 34 -14.44 1.08 3.98
N SER A 35 -14.07 2.32 3.65
CA SER A 35 -13.51 3.24 4.63
C SER A 35 -14.56 3.55 5.68
N SER A 36 -14.18 3.47 6.96
CA SER A 36 -15.01 3.91 8.08
C SER A 36 -15.05 5.44 8.21
N ASN A 37 -14.16 6.15 7.50
CA ASN A 37 -14.11 7.60 7.56
C ASN A 37 -15.07 8.20 6.53
N SER A 38 -16.08 8.94 7.02
CA SER A 38 -17.05 9.63 6.17
C SER A 38 -16.42 10.66 5.21
N LYS A 39 -15.22 11.17 5.56
CA LYS A 39 -14.44 12.07 4.69
C LYS A 39 -13.84 11.37 3.47
N ASP A 40 -13.80 10.04 3.43
CA ASP A 40 -13.27 9.26 2.31
C ASP A 40 -14.37 8.91 1.29
N THR A 41 -15.27 9.86 1.03
CA THR A 41 -16.24 9.76 -0.05
C THR A 41 -15.77 10.62 -1.22
N ILE A 42 -15.50 9.99 -2.36
CA ILE A 42 -15.12 10.71 -3.58
C ILE A 42 -16.31 10.84 -4.52
N LYS A 43 -16.39 11.91 -5.32
CA LYS A 43 -17.42 12.03 -6.36
C LYS A 43 -16.89 11.47 -7.68
N ILE A 44 -17.50 10.39 -8.16
CA ILE A 44 -17.23 9.78 -9.46
C ILE A 44 -18.43 10.09 -10.37
N ASN A 45 -18.20 10.83 -11.47
CA ASN A 45 -19.27 11.21 -12.40
C ASN A 45 -20.47 11.87 -11.68
N GLY A 46 -20.18 12.72 -10.70
CA GLY A 46 -21.18 13.40 -9.88
C GLY A 46 -21.84 12.55 -8.78
N LYS A 47 -21.59 11.24 -8.72
CA LYS A 47 -22.14 10.35 -7.69
C LYS A 47 -21.12 10.12 -6.58
N PRO A 48 -21.52 10.21 -5.30
CA PRO A 48 -20.64 9.83 -4.19
C PRO A 48 -20.32 8.34 -4.28
N ALA A 49 -19.05 8.01 -4.10
CA ALA A 49 -18.54 6.66 -4.04
C ALA A 49 -17.64 6.54 -2.80
N ILE A 50 -17.90 5.51 -2.01
CA ILE A 50 -17.14 5.23 -0.80
C ILE A 50 -15.80 4.63 -1.19
N VAL A 51 -14.72 5.14 -0.61
CA VAL A 51 -13.40 4.55 -0.82
C VAL A 51 -13.34 3.18 -0.16
N ARG A 52 -12.86 2.15 -0.86
CA ARG A 52 -12.60 0.80 -0.36
C ARG A 52 -11.11 0.48 -0.31
N PHE A 53 -10.75 -0.44 0.56
CA PHE A 53 -9.39 -0.93 0.77
C PHE A 53 -9.36 -2.44 0.60
N LEU A 54 -8.36 -2.95 -0.13
CA LEU A 54 -8.17 -4.40 -0.25
C LEU A 54 -7.72 -4.95 1.11
N GLU A 55 -8.29 -6.08 1.51
CA GLU A 55 -7.92 -6.77 2.76
C GLU A 55 -6.83 -7.83 2.53
N MET A 56 -6.45 -8.05 1.28
CA MET A 56 -5.43 -9.02 0.87
C MET A 56 -4.63 -8.53 -0.34
N THR A 57 -3.58 -9.27 -0.71
CA THR A 57 -2.81 -8.96 -1.92
C THR A 57 -3.67 -9.19 -3.16
N ILE A 58 -3.30 -8.53 -4.28
CA ILE A 58 -3.99 -8.77 -5.55
C ILE A 58 -3.83 -10.23 -6.00
N LEU A 59 -2.69 -10.86 -5.68
CA LEU A 59 -2.43 -12.25 -6.00
C LEU A 59 -3.36 -13.19 -5.24
N ASP A 60 -3.56 -12.97 -3.95
CA ASP A 60 -4.48 -13.77 -3.13
C ASP A 60 -5.93 -13.59 -3.59
N ALA A 61 -6.33 -12.34 -3.87
CA ALA A 61 -7.64 -12.05 -4.43
C ALA A 61 -7.86 -12.76 -5.77
N TYR A 62 -6.84 -12.81 -6.62
CA TYR A 62 -6.91 -13.55 -7.89
C TYR A 62 -7.02 -15.06 -7.69
N ARG A 63 -6.27 -15.64 -6.74
CA ARG A 63 -6.37 -17.07 -6.42
C ARG A 63 -7.80 -17.45 -6.03
N ILE A 64 -8.39 -16.70 -5.08
CA ILE A 64 -9.77 -16.91 -4.63
C ILE A 64 -10.76 -16.72 -5.79
N PHE A 65 -10.56 -15.68 -6.62
CA PHE A 65 -11.40 -15.46 -7.79
C PHE A 65 -11.33 -16.63 -8.77
N ASN A 66 -10.13 -17.11 -9.09
CA ASN A 66 -9.91 -18.18 -10.06
C ASN A 66 -10.36 -19.55 -9.53
N GLU A 67 -10.38 -19.77 -8.22
CA GLU A 67 -11.01 -20.95 -7.61
C GLU A 67 -12.53 -20.96 -7.83
N ARG A 68 -13.19 -19.80 -7.72
CA ARG A 68 -14.64 -19.67 -7.93
C ARG A 68 -15.04 -19.61 -9.41
N PHE A 69 -14.18 -19.03 -10.24
CA PHE A 69 -14.42 -18.75 -11.65
C PHE A 69 -13.20 -19.18 -12.49
N PRO A 70 -12.91 -20.50 -12.55
CA PRO A 70 -11.69 -21.01 -13.17
C PRO A 70 -11.61 -20.66 -14.65
N GLY A 71 -10.50 -20.03 -15.04
CA GLY A 71 -10.19 -19.70 -16.44
C GLY A 71 -11.00 -18.53 -17.01
N VAL A 72 -11.87 -17.90 -16.23
CA VAL A 72 -12.72 -16.78 -16.73
C VAL A 72 -11.88 -15.55 -17.08
N VAL A 73 -10.85 -15.25 -16.29
CA VAL A 73 -9.86 -14.21 -16.61
C VAL A 73 -8.46 -14.63 -16.19
N SER A 74 -7.46 -14.14 -16.92
CA SER A 74 -6.05 -14.27 -16.53
C SER A 74 -5.72 -13.33 -15.36
N ARG A 75 -4.62 -13.62 -14.64
CA ARG A 75 -4.09 -12.80 -13.54
C ARG A 75 -3.89 -11.33 -13.93
N SER A 76 -3.33 -11.12 -15.12
CA SER A 76 -3.05 -9.77 -15.64
C SER A 76 -4.34 -9.02 -15.94
N THR A 77 -5.31 -9.68 -16.57
CA THR A 77 -6.64 -9.11 -16.84
C THR A 77 -7.39 -8.77 -15.54
N PHE A 78 -7.40 -9.69 -14.57
CA PHE A 78 -8.00 -9.46 -13.25
C PHE A 78 -7.45 -8.20 -12.57
N THR A 79 -6.12 -8.07 -12.57
CA THR A 79 -5.43 -6.90 -12.00
C THR A 79 -5.81 -5.59 -12.70
N VAL A 80 -5.99 -5.62 -14.02
CA VAL A 80 -6.38 -4.45 -14.82
C VAL A 80 -7.82 -4.04 -14.57
N LEU A 81 -8.71 -5.01 -14.38
CA LEU A 81 -10.15 -4.80 -14.10
C LEU A 81 -10.42 -4.31 -12.67
N ARG A 82 -9.40 -4.23 -11.81
CA ARG A 82 -9.53 -3.63 -10.48
C ARG A 82 -10.11 -2.22 -10.60
N PRO A 83 -11.22 -1.91 -9.89
CA PRO A 83 -11.75 -0.56 -9.89
C PRO A 83 -10.69 0.41 -9.37
N ARG A 84 -10.34 1.41 -10.18
CA ARG A 84 -9.28 2.39 -9.84
C ARG A 84 -9.82 3.55 -9.02
N GLU A 85 -11.11 3.78 -9.12
CA GLU A 85 -11.79 4.91 -8.49
C GLU A 85 -12.31 4.49 -7.12
N GLY A 86 -11.99 5.28 -6.10
CA GLY A 86 -12.42 4.97 -4.75
C GLY A 86 -11.58 3.88 -4.11
N TRP A 87 -10.34 3.66 -4.54
CA TRP A 87 -9.43 2.79 -3.82
C TRP A 87 -8.23 3.61 -3.39
N ASN A 88 -8.13 3.90 -2.09
CA ASN A 88 -6.88 4.38 -1.56
C ASN A 88 -5.94 3.17 -1.52
N LYS A 89 -4.79 3.32 -2.17
CA LYS A 89 -3.69 2.35 -2.04
C LYS A 89 -3.16 2.47 -0.61
N TYR A 90 -3.72 1.73 0.33
CA TYR A 90 -3.31 1.79 1.72
C TYR A 90 -3.05 0.39 2.29
N TYR A 91 -1.79 -0.02 2.12
CA TYR A 91 -1.02 -0.80 3.09
C TYR A 91 -0.28 0.16 4.08
N GLN A 92 -0.74 1.40 4.25
CA GLN A 92 -0.01 2.43 5.02
C GLN A 92 -0.36 2.49 6.52
N LYS A 93 -1.08 1.49 7.07
CA LYS A 93 -1.37 1.41 8.52
C LYS A 93 -0.46 0.42 9.25
N TYR A 94 0.76 0.25 8.76
CA TYR A 94 1.77 -0.54 9.46
C TYR A 94 2.81 0.44 10.02
N MET A 95 3.06 0.31 11.32
CA MET A 95 4.14 0.98 12.04
C MET A 95 3.93 2.49 12.26
N GLY A 96 2.92 2.84 13.06
CA GLY A 96 2.97 4.11 13.79
C GLY A 96 3.91 3.97 14.97
N VAL A 97 5.23 4.00 14.74
CA VAL A 97 6.21 4.01 15.83
C VAL A 97 6.14 5.39 16.47
N LYS A 98 5.49 5.49 17.63
CA LYS A 98 5.77 6.61 18.53
C LYS A 98 7.10 6.30 19.18
N SER A 99 8.04 7.25 19.13
CA SER A 99 9.35 7.15 19.78
C SER A 99 9.22 6.52 21.17
N LEU A 100 10.06 5.53 21.45
CA LEU A 100 10.17 4.90 22.78
C LEU A 100 10.81 5.86 23.80
N SER A 101 11.56 6.87 23.35
CA SER A 101 12.06 7.94 24.21
C SER A 101 11.11 9.14 24.22
N ALA A 102 10.80 9.64 25.42
CA ALA A 102 9.99 10.84 25.61
C ALA A 102 10.71 12.11 25.12
N ASP A 103 12.05 12.10 25.13
CA ASP A 103 12.85 13.31 24.98
C ASP A 103 13.35 13.56 23.55
N ASN A 104 13.41 12.54 22.68
CA ASN A 104 13.84 12.70 21.29
C ASN A 104 12.92 11.94 20.34
N LYS A 105 11.96 12.68 19.77
CA LYS A 105 11.07 12.14 18.74
C LYS A 105 11.81 12.08 17.39
N ILE A 106 12.24 10.90 16.99
CA ILE A 106 12.72 10.66 15.62
C ILE A 106 11.54 10.75 14.65
N ASP A 107 11.64 11.61 13.63
CA ASP A 107 10.67 11.61 12.54
C ASP A 107 10.91 10.42 11.62
N MET A 108 9.84 9.88 11.03
CA MET A 108 9.92 8.75 10.10
C MET A 108 10.83 9.07 8.91
N LYS A 109 10.83 10.32 8.46
CA LYS A 109 11.71 10.79 7.38
C LYS A 109 13.18 10.69 7.78
N ASP A 110 13.52 11.03 9.03
CA ASP A 110 14.88 10.97 9.54
C ASP A 110 15.33 9.51 9.68
N LEU A 111 14.46 8.64 10.20
CA LEU A 111 14.72 7.21 10.27
C LEU A 111 15.04 6.63 8.89
N ILE A 112 14.21 6.91 7.87
CA ILE A 112 14.46 6.43 6.51
C ILE A 112 15.80 6.99 5.97
N THR A 113 16.08 8.27 6.20
CA THR A 113 17.31 8.91 5.68
C THR A 113 18.59 8.34 6.29
N ARG A 114 18.52 7.76 7.51
CA ARG A 114 19.65 7.05 8.15
C ARG A 114 19.80 5.61 7.67
N MET A 115 18.75 5.01 7.14
CA MET A 115 18.73 3.60 6.77
C MET A 115 18.98 3.37 5.28
N VAL A 116 18.55 4.30 4.42
CA VAL A 116 18.69 4.19 2.96
C VAL A 116 19.35 5.42 2.36
N CYS A 117 20.00 5.26 1.21
CA CYS A 117 20.58 6.38 0.47
C CYS A 117 19.55 7.49 0.23
N THR A 118 20.02 8.74 0.23
CA THR A 118 19.20 9.90 -0.16
C THR A 118 18.76 9.84 -1.63
N THR A 119 19.57 9.18 -2.47
CA THR A 119 19.25 8.92 -3.87
C THR A 119 18.18 7.84 -3.95
N GLN A 120 17.03 8.19 -4.55
CA GLN A 120 15.85 7.33 -4.66
C GLN A 120 16.06 6.22 -5.69
N LYS A 121 16.84 5.20 -5.34
CA LYS A 121 16.97 3.97 -6.13
C LYS A 121 16.20 2.85 -5.44
N GLU A 122 15.52 2.04 -6.23
CA GLU A 122 14.79 0.86 -5.76
C GLU A 122 15.70 -0.09 -4.95
N GLU A 123 16.92 -0.30 -5.44
CA GLU A 123 17.99 -1.09 -4.80
C GLU A 123 18.20 -0.72 -3.33
N CYS A 124 18.12 0.56 -2.98
CA CYS A 124 18.32 1.03 -1.60
C CYS A 124 17.20 0.59 -0.65
N PHE A 125 15.97 0.47 -1.15
CA PHE A 125 14.81 0.06 -0.36
C PHE A 125 14.59 -1.46 -0.38
N ASN A 126 15.28 -2.18 -1.27
CA ASN A 126 15.38 -3.64 -1.30
C ASN A 126 16.54 -4.20 -0.47
N GLU A 127 17.33 -3.35 0.19
CA GLU A 127 18.54 -3.76 0.93
C GLU A 127 19.62 -4.37 0.02
N GLU A 128 19.63 -4.00 -1.27
CA GLU A 128 20.57 -4.48 -2.29
C GLU A 128 21.69 -3.46 -2.58
N CYS A 129 21.69 -2.31 -1.91
CA CYS A 129 22.64 -1.22 -2.14
C CYS A 129 23.79 -1.28 -1.13
N ASP A 130 25.01 -1.53 -1.62
CA ASP A 130 26.22 -1.61 -0.81
C ASP A 130 26.66 -0.27 -0.20
N ASP A 131 26.24 0.85 -0.81
CA ASP A 131 26.60 2.21 -0.39
C ASP A 131 25.58 2.83 0.59
N CYS A 132 24.53 2.09 0.95
CA CYS A 132 23.55 2.60 1.91
C CYS A 132 24.20 2.82 3.28
N PRO A 133 23.80 3.87 4.02
CA PRO A 133 24.32 4.13 5.37
C PRO A 133 23.98 3.04 6.39
N ILE A 134 23.16 2.02 6.01
CA ILE A 134 22.61 0.89 6.79
C ILE A 134 23.03 0.91 8.26
N GLU A 135 22.50 1.90 8.99
CA GLU A 135 22.55 1.85 10.45
C GLU A 135 21.63 0.71 10.88
N ASN A 136 21.95 0.02 11.98
CA ASN A 136 21.02 -0.94 12.52
C ASN A 136 19.81 -0.17 13.09
N ILE A 137 18.59 -0.53 12.67
CA ILE A 137 17.37 0.16 13.09
C ILE A 137 17.20 0.19 14.61
N THR A 138 17.63 -0.86 15.31
CA THR A 138 17.55 -0.88 16.77
C THR A 138 18.42 0.21 17.37
N ASP A 139 19.62 0.40 16.83
CA ASP A 139 20.62 1.34 17.32
C ASP A 139 20.17 2.79 17.06
N VAL A 140 19.54 3.02 15.90
CA VAL A 140 18.90 4.31 15.57
C VAL A 140 17.79 4.63 16.57
N LEU A 141 16.93 3.66 16.87
CA LEU A 141 15.77 3.87 17.76
C LEU A 141 16.17 4.01 19.23
N THR A 142 17.20 3.27 19.67
CA THR A 142 17.77 3.40 21.02
C THR A 142 18.69 4.60 21.16
N HIS A 143 18.95 5.34 20.07
CA HIS A 143 19.86 6.49 20.02
C HIS A 143 21.28 6.15 20.49
N ASN A 144 21.74 4.90 20.35
CA ASN A 144 22.97 4.38 20.97
C ASN A 144 23.04 4.60 22.50
N ASN A 145 21.91 4.86 23.16
CA ASN A 145 21.87 4.98 24.61
C ASN A 145 21.83 3.59 25.24
N SER A 146 22.28 3.49 26.50
CA SER A 146 22.05 2.33 27.35
C SER A 146 20.58 2.27 27.78
N MET A 147 19.68 2.03 26.81
CA MET A 147 18.33 1.62 27.15
C MET A 147 18.39 0.25 27.81
N ASP A 148 17.68 0.11 28.93
CA ASP A 148 17.50 -1.20 29.54
C ASP A 148 16.52 -2.00 28.66
N LEU A 149 17.06 -2.97 27.92
CA LEU A 149 16.28 -3.79 27.00
C LEU A 149 15.29 -4.70 27.73
N ASP A 150 15.51 -4.95 29.02
CA ASP A 150 14.66 -5.76 29.88
C ASP A 150 13.56 -4.94 30.56
N GLU A 151 13.59 -3.60 30.45
CA GLU A 151 12.56 -2.72 31.00
C GLU A 151 11.19 -3.04 30.39
N GLU A 152 10.15 -3.11 31.23
CA GLU A 152 8.79 -3.33 30.76
C GLU A 152 8.24 -2.08 30.07
N CYS A 153 7.69 -2.27 28.88
CA CYS A 153 7.02 -1.23 28.11
C CYS A 153 5.68 -1.73 27.56
N SER A 154 4.88 -0.81 27.05
CA SER A 154 3.67 -1.13 26.31
C SER A 154 3.68 -0.49 24.93
N TRP A 155 3.26 -1.24 23.92
CA TRP A 155 3.16 -0.76 22.55
C TRP A 155 1.87 -1.23 21.89
N THR A 156 1.56 -0.69 20.73
CA THR A 156 0.39 -1.10 19.96
C THR A 156 0.82 -1.60 18.59
N LEU A 157 0.20 -2.68 18.14
CA LEU A 157 0.55 -3.35 16.90
C LEU A 157 -0.71 -3.78 16.15
N TRP A 158 -0.76 -3.47 14.87
CA TRP A 158 -1.79 -4.03 13.98
C TRP A 158 -1.41 -5.48 13.66
N LYS A 159 -2.22 -6.43 14.15
CA LYS A 159 -2.10 -7.86 13.83
C LYS A 159 -3.31 -8.33 13.03
N LYS A 160 -3.10 -9.28 12.14
CA LYS A 160 -4.16 -9.94 11.40
C LYS A 160 -4.71 -11.09 12.25
N VAL A 161 -5.96 -11.00 12.68
CA VAL A 161 -6.70 -12.02 13.44
C VAL A 161 -7.99 -12.29 12.70
N ASP A 162 -8.25 -13.56 12.35
CA ASP A 162 -9.46 -13.98 11.62
C ASP A 162 -9.75 -13.16 10.36
N ASN A 163 -8.72 -12.92 9.55
CA ASN A 163 -8.75 -12.07 8.35
C ASN A 163 -9.06 -10.59 8.55
N LYS A 164 -9.20 -10.13 9.80
CA LYS A 164 -9.35 -8.72 10.12
C LYS A 164 -8.06 -8.18 10.72
N PHE A 165 -7.78 -6.90 10.47
CA PHE A 165 -6.69 -6.22 11.16
C PHE A 165 -7.23 -5.58 12.43
N ASP A 166 -6.66 -5.98 13.56
CA ASP A 166 -7.02 -5.44 14.87
C ASP A 166 -5.80 -4.75 15.51
N LEU A 167 -6.08 -3.68 16.27
CA LEU A 167 -5.06 -2.96 17.02
C LEU A 167 -4.93 -3.59 18.39
N GLN A 168 -3.86 -4.35 18.58
CA GLN A 168 -3.60 -5.01 19.84
C GLN A 168 -2.63 -4.16 20.67
N GLN A 169 -2.97 -3.97 21.95
CA GLN A 169 -2.05 -3.46 22.94
C GLN A 169 -1.22 -4.63 23.47
N MET A 170 0.09 -4.47 23.45
CA MET A 170 1.08 -5.44 23.90
C MET A 170 1.81 -4.86 25.12
N ILE A 171 2.22 -5.74 26.03
CA ILE A 171 3.06 -5.43 27.19
C ILE A 171 4.20 -6.45 27.18
N GLY A 172 5.43 -6.00 27.42
CA GLY A 172 6.63 -6.83 27.39
C GLY A 172 7.89 -6.00 27.50
N SER A 173 9.06 -6.63 27.36
CA SER A 173 10.36 -5.93 27.42
C SER A 173 10.53 -4.94 26.26
N VAL A 174 11.38 -3.91 26.42
CA VAL A 174 11.78 -2.98 25.34
C VAL A 174 12.38 -3.70 24.14
N ASP A 175 13.07 -4.82 24.36
CA ASP A 175 13.59 -5.68 23.27
C ASP A 175 12.48 -6.22 22.35
N SER A 176 11.31 -6.53 22.90
CA SER A 176 10.20 -7.13 22.16
C SER A 176 9.69 -6.28 20.99
N PRO A 177 9.33 -4.99 21.16
CA PRO A 177 8.95 -4.13 20.05
C PRO A 177 10.11 -3.81 19.11
N LEU A 178 11.37 -3.77 19.59
CA LEU A 178 12.54 -3.55 18.73
C LEU A 178 12.73 -4.71 17.74
N ASN A 179 12.60 -5.95 18.21
CA ASN A 179 12.64 -7.14 17.34
C ASN A 179 11.48 -7.15 16.33
N GLU A 180 10.26 -6.81 16.74
CA GLU A 180 9.12 -6.70 15.81
C GLU A 180 9.34 -5.61 14.75
N ILE A 181 9.99 -4.50 15.09
CA ILE A 181 10.37 -3.46 14.11
C ILE A 181 11.40 -4.01 13.13
N LYS A 182 12.44 -4.68 13.65
CA LYS A 182 13.52 -5.27 12.85
C LYS A 182 13.00 -6.29 11.85
N GLU A 183 12.14 -7.21 12.28
CA GLU A 183 11.55 -8.25 11.41
C GLU A 183 10.70 -7.67 10.28
N ARG A 184 10.06 -6.53 10.50
CA ARG A 184 9.15 -5.90 9.53
C ARG A 184 9.82 -4.81 8.70
N TRP A 185 11.08 -4.50 8.97
CA TRP A 185 11.75 -3.32 8.41
C TRP A 185 11.83 -3.36 6.89
N SER A 186 12.30 -4.46 6.31
CA SER A 186 12.43 -4.63 4.86
C SER A 186 11.10 -4.38 4.13
N THR A 187 10.02 -4.97 4.65
CA THR A 187 8.67 -4.78 4.12
C THR A 187 8.22 -3.31 4.25
N PHE A 188 8.50 -2.68 5.39
CA PHE A 188 8.17 -1.28 5.63
C PHE A 188 8.94 -0.33 4.69
N SER A 189 10.24 -0.57 4.51
CA SER A 189 11.12 0.21 3.63
C SER A 189 10.62 0.17 2.18
N LEU A 190 10.42 -1.04 1.64
CA LEU A 190 9.89 -1.24 0.28
C LEU A 190 8.52 -0.59 0.08
N GLN A 191 7.63 -0.73 1.06
CA GLN A 191 6.32 -0.11 1.04
C GLN A 191 6.44 1.42 1.00
N THR A 192 7.39 1.99 1.73
CA THR A 192 7.63 3.43 1.76
C THR A 192 8.10 3.96 0.41
N TYR A 193 9.03 3.28 -0.24
CA TYR A 193 9.46 3.57 -1.62
C TYR A 193 8.28 3.52 -2.59
N SER A 194 7.57 2.39 -2.62
CA SER A 194 6.42 2.17 -3.51
C SER A 194 5.37 3.28 -3.38
N ASN A 195 5.09 3.70 -2.15
CA ASN A 195 4.13 4.77 -1.88
C ASN A 195 4.61 6.13 -2.37
N ARG A 196 5.91 6.41 -2.25
CA ARG A 196 6.52 7.65 -2.71
C ARG A 196 6.49 7.74 -4.24
N GLU A 197 6.92 6.70 -4.94
CA GLU A 197 6.87 6.61 -6.40
C GLU A 197 5.44 6.80 -6.93
N GLN A 198 4.46 6.17 -6.26
CA GLN A 198 3.06 6.36 -6.61
C GLN A 198 2.58 7.81 -6.41
N ARG A 199 3.01 8.48 -5.33
CA ARG A 199 2.66 9.90 -5.10
C ARG A 199 3.27 10.78 -6.17
N GLU A 200 4.53 10.58 -6.54
CA GLU A 200 5.19 11.35 -7.60
C GLU A 200 4.55 11.11 -8.96
N TYR A 201 4.22 9.86 -9.28
CA TYR A 201 3.48 9.54 -10.51
C TYR A 201 2.10 10.21 -10.55
N ILE A 202 1.35 10.21 -9.44
CA ILE A 202 0.06 10.92 -9.35
C ILE A 202 0.25 12.43 -9.53
N LYS A 203 1.28 13.02 -8.93
CA LYS A 203 1.61 14.44 -9.13
C LYS A 203 1.91 14.74 -10.60
N TYR A 204 2.68 13.88 -11.26
CA TYR A 204 2.97 13.99 -12.69
C TYR A 204 1.67 13.96 -13.52
N LEU A 205 0.80 12.97 -13.31
CA LEU A 205 -0.48 12.88 -14.03
C LEU A 205 -1.34 14.13 -13.84
N ARG A 206 -1.39 14.68 -12.62
CA ARG A 206 -2.11 15.94 -12.34
C ARG A 206 -1.55 17.11 -13.14
N LYS A 207 -0.22 17.23 -13.25
CA LYS A 207 0.44 18.31 -14.03
C LYS A 207 0.12 18.18 -15.52
N VAL A 208 0.25 16.97 -16.08
CA VAL A 208 -0.06 16.71 -17.50
C VAL A 208 -1.51 17.07 -17.83
N HIS A 209 -2.46 16.69 -16.98
CA HIS A 209 -3.88 16.96 -17.22
C HIS A 209 -4.32 18.39 -16.88
N GLN A 210 -3.62 19.11 -16.00
CA GLN A 210 -3.87 20.53 -15.76
C GLN A 210 -3.43 21.41 -16.94
N GLY A 211 -2.39 21.00 -17.69
CA GLY A 211 -1.95 21.67 -18.92
C GLY A 211 -2.87 21.45 -20.13
N GLN A 212 -3.71 20.40 -20.12
CA GLN A 212 -4.58 20.01 -21.25
C GLN A 212 -6.01 20.59 -21.17
N LYS A 213 -6.21 21.73 -20.52
CA LYS A 213 -7.52 22.43 -20.53
C LYS A 213 -7.94 22.99 -21.90
N SER A 214 -7.18 22.77 -22.98
CA SER A 214 -7.56 23.14 -24.35
C SER A 214 -7.86 21.89 -25.21
N SER A 215 -9.13 21.74 -25.60
CA SER A 215 -9.70 20.75 -26.53
C SER A 215 -9.57 19.27 -26.12
N ARG A 216 -10.65 18.72 -25.53
CA ARG A 216 -10.77 17.29 -25.22
C ARG A 216 -10.74 16.43 -26.50
N LYS A 217 -9.63 15.76 -26.77
CA LYS A 217 -9.63 14.41 -27.38
C LYS A 217 -8.95 13.45 -26.39
N LYS A 218 -9.71 12.47 -25.92
CA LYS A 218 -9.23 11.42 -25.00
C LYS A 218 -8.22 10.55 -25.73
N ILE A 219 -6.99 10.48 -25.20
CA ILE A 219 -5.99 9.46 -25.55
C ILE A 219 -5.70 8.69 -24.27
N SER A 220 -5.87 7.37 -24.31
CA SER A 220 -5.60 6.44 -23.21
C SER A 220 -4.22 5.80 -23.41
N PHE A 221 -3.37 5.80 -22.38
CA PHE A 221 -2.05 5.17 -22.40
C PHE A 221 -2.06 3.80 -21.71
N TYR A 222 -1.34 2.84 -22.31
CA TYR A 222 -1.07 1.49 -21.81
C TYR A 222 0.34 1.43 -21.22
N TYR A 223 0.56 0.77 -20.08
CA TYR A 223 1.89 0.29 -19.70
C TYR A 223 1.90 -1.09 -19.02
N TYR A 224 3.04 -1.75 -19.29
CA TYR A 224 3.53 -3.08 -18.93
C TYR A 224 4.02 -3.16 -17.48
N MET A 225 3.96 -4.36 -16.89
CA MET A 225 4.82 -4.78 -15.77
C MET A 225 5.29 -6.20 -16.11
N ALA A 226 6.60 -6.40 -16.13
CA ALA A 226 7.29 -7.64 -16.45
C ALA A 226 7.16 -8.67 -15.30
N GLY A 227 7.14 -9.95 -15.69
CA GLY A 227 7.43 -11.16 -14.89
C GLY A 227 6.65 -11.36 -13.60
#